data_AF-A0A7S3I5G6-F1
#
_entry.id   AF-A0A7S3I5G6-F1
#
_cell.length_a   1.000
_cell.length_b   1.000
_cell.length_c   1.000
_cell.angle_alpha   90.00
_cell.angle_beta   90.00
_cell.angle_gamma   90.00
#
_symmetry.space_group_name_H-M   'P 1'
#
loop_
_entity.id
_entity.type
_entity.pdbx_description
1 polymer ?
#
loop_
_entity_poly.entity_id
_entity_poly.type
_entity_poly.pdbx_seq_one_letter_code
_entity_poly.pdbx_strand_id
1 'polypeptide(L)'
;MPLGNKQMKITAIGGDMHYLGNSTFQVRDQTTKEMKERQIDRVGMIAAGSGITPMFQLIQTVNDSPVDTSALSLIYSNRTPFDIILDEDLTDFEKMGKLCYFPLVQSPDENWIQ
;
A
#
# COMPACT_ATOMS: atom_id res chain seq x y z
N MET A 1 25.53 -32.61 0.57
CA MET A 1 24.44 -32.50 1.55
C MET A 1 23.12 -32.46 0.79
N PRO A 2 22.15 -33.36 1.04
CA PRO A 2 20.85 -33.25 0.39
C PRO A 2 20.02 -32.17 1.09
N LEU A 3 19.44 -31.25 0.31
CA LEU A 3 18.51 -30.23 0.77
C LEU A 3 17.25 -30.94 1.28
N GLY A 4 17.07 -30.97 2.60
CA GLY A 4 15.87 -31.51 3.24
C GLY A 4 14.61 -30.79 2.77
N ASN A 5 13.54 -31.55 2.61
CA ASN A 5 12.18 -31.08 2.26
C ASN A 5 11.76 -29.88 3.13
N LYS A 6 11.96 -28.66 2.64
CA LYS A 6 11.38 -27.46 3.22
C LYS A 6 9.96 -27.31 2.69
N GLN A 7 9.00 -27.99 3.33
CA GLN A 7 7.60 -27.65 3.12
C GLN A 7 7.34 -26.29 3.79
N MET A 8 6.97 -25.29 3.00
CA MET A 8 6.53 -23.98 3.49
C MET A 8 5.01 -23.97 3.51
N LYS A 9 4.42 -23.92 4.69
CA LYS A 9 2.98 -23.66 4.85
C LYS A 9 2.75 -22.17 4.72
N ILE A 10 2.16 -21.75 3.61
CA ILE A 10 1.79 -20.34 3.38
C ILE A 10 0.34 -20.18 3.79
N THR A 11 0.11 -19.48 4.89
CA THR A 11 -1.23 -19.01 5.30
C THR A 11 -1.33 -17.55 4.84
N ALA A 12 -2.39 -17.20 4.10
CA ALA A 12 -2.65 -15.81 3.68
C ALA A 12 -3.43 -15.01 4.75
N ILE A 13 -3.62 -13.72 4.49
CA ILE A 13 -4.11 -12.69 5.41
C ILE A 13 -5.43 -13.12 6.10
N GLY A 14 -5.44 -13.13 7.43
CA GLY A 14 -6.66 -12.87 8.22
C GLY A 14 -6.86 -11.36 8.23
N GLY A 15 -7.77 -10.87 7.39
CA GLY A 15 -7.99 -9.45 7.15
C GLY A 15 -9.31 -8.96 7.71
N ASP A 16 -9.28 -7.77 8.31
CA ASP A 16 -10.47 -7.06 8.76
C ASP A 16 -10.90 -5.98 7.75
N MET A 17 -10.25 -5.93 6.57
CA MET A 17 -10.49 -4.95 5.53
C MET A 17 -10.25 -5.55 4.14
N HIS A 18 -11.23 -5.42 3.24
CA HIS A 18 -11.13 -5.77 1.82
C HIS A 18 -11.48 -4.56 0.97
N TYR A 19 -10.68 -4.28 -0.06
CA TYR A 19 -11.05 -3.31 -1.08
C TYR A 19 -11.84 -4.00 -2.19
N LEU A 20 -13.05 -3.52 -2.47
CA LEU A 20 -13.95 -4.09 -3.48
C LEU A 20 -13.90 -3.31 -4.80
N GLY A 21 -13.14 -2.21 -4.86
CA GLY A 21 -13.08 -1.29 -6.00
C GLY A 21 -14.03 -0.10 -5.86
N ASN A 22 -13.76 0.95 -6.64
CA ASN A 22 -14.61 2.16 -6.72
C ASN A 22 -14.92 2.75 -5.34
N SER A 23 -13.88 2.99 -4.56
CA SER A 23 -13.97 3.57 -3.22
C SER A 23 -14.72 2.70 -2.20
N THR A 24 -15.04 1.44 -2.51
CA THR A 24 -15.79 0.55 -1.61
C THR A 24 -14.86 -0.35 -0.82
N PHE A 25 -14.96 -0.26 0.50
CA PHE A 25 -14.23 -1.10 1.45
C PHE A 25 -15.21 -1.95 2.25
N GLN A 26 -14.90 -3.23 2.39
CA GLN A 26 -15.54 -4.09 3.37
C GLN A 26 -14.69 -4.10 4.64
N VAL A 27 -15.19 -3.57 5.74
CA VAL A 27 -14.45 -3.49 7.01
C VAL A 27 -15.18 -4.29 8.09
N ARG A 28 -14.46 -5.06 8.89
CA ARG A 28 -15.03 -5.78 10.03
C ARG A 28 -15.48 -4.81 11.10
N ASP A 29 -16.76 -4.87 11.43
CA ASP A 29 -17.32 -4.22 12.60
C ASP A 29 -16.75 -4.86 13.87
N GLN A 30 -16.07 -4.07 14.71
CA GLN A 30 -15.41 -4.61 15.90
C GLN A 30 -16.41 -5.12 16.95
N THR A 31 -17.63 -4.59 16.95
CA THR A 31 -18.71 -4.93 17.87
C THR A 31 -19.51 -6.14 17.38
N THR A 32 -20.00 -6.12 16.13
CA THR A 32 -20.83 -7.22 15.60
C THR A 32 -20.03 -8.37 14.99
N LYS A 33 -18.73 -8.16 14.74
CA LYS A 33 -17.83 -9.08 14.01
C LYS A 33 -18.20 -9.32 12.55
N GLU A 34 -19.25 -8.67 12.05
CA GLU A 34 -19.69 -8.76 10.65
C GLU A 34 -18.86 -7.86 9.76
N MET A 35 -18.73 -8.25 8.50
CA MET A 35 -18.12 -7.40 7.47
C MET A 35 -19.17 -6.42 6.95
N LYS A 36 -18.87 -5.12 6.98
CA LYS A 36 -19.78 -4.07 6.49
C LYS A 36 -19.10 -3.22 5.42
N GLU A 37 -19.84 -2.91 4.38
CA GLU A 37 -19.37 -2.02 3.32
C GLU A 37 -19.35 -0.56 3.78
N ARG A 38 -18.35 0.16 3.31
CA ARG A 38 -18.10 1.57 3.54
C ARG A 38 -17.58 2.18 2.26
N GLN A 39 -18.14 3.33 1.90
CA GLN A 39 -17.65 4.13 0.79
C GLN A 39 -16.66 5.16 1.32
N ILE A 40 -15.43 5.15 0.80
CA ILE A 40 -14.30 5.95 1.26
C ILE A 40 -13.58 6.48 0.02
N ASP A 41 -13.88 7.72 -0.36
CA ASP A 41 -13.36 8.33 -1.58
C ASP A 41 -11.92 8.83 -1.44
N ARG A 42 -11.42 8.97 -0.21
CA ARG A 42 -10.06 9.44 0.11
C ARG A 42 -9.39 8.52 1.11
N VAL A 43 -8.22 8.00 0.78
CA VAL A 43 -7.48 7.06 1.61
C VAL A 43 -6.08 7.61 1.90
N GLY A 44 -5.81 7.88 3.17
CA GLY A 44 -4.47 8.19 3.66
C GLY A 44 -3.77 6.92 4.14
N MET A 45 -2.54 6.70 3.67
CA MET A 45 -1.72 5.54 3.97
C MET A 45 -0.39 5.98 4.58
N ILE A 46 0.08 5.21 5.55
CA ILE A 46 1.41 5.37 6.15
C ILE A 46 2.09 4.01 6.11
N ALA A 47 3.30 3.97 5.55
CA ALA A 47 4.10 2.76 5.46
C ALA A 47 5.54 3.02 5.89
N ALA A 48 6.24 1.96 6.29
CA ALA A 48 7.67 1.99 6.54
C ALA A 48 8.32 0.66 6.14
N GLY A 49 9.48 0.72 5.47
CA GLY A 49 10.19 -0.46 4.96
C GLY A 49 9.29 -1.39 4.16
N SER A 50 9.31 -2.70 4.45
CA SER A 50 8.48 -3.70 3.75
C SER A 50 6.97 -3.59 4.03
N GLY A 51 6.56 -2.77 5.00
CA GLY A 51 5.15 -2.48 5.31
C GLY A 51 4.40 -1.75 4.20
N ILE A 52 5.08 -1.37 3.11
CA ILE A 52 4.47 -0.79 1.91
C ILE A 52 3.59 -1.78 1.13
N THR A 53 3.87 -3.08 1.22
CA THR A 53 3.22 -4.12 0.38
C THR A 53 1.69 -4.04 0.31
N PRO A 54 0.93 -3.97 1.42
CA PRO A 54 -0.54 -3.83 1.35
C PRO A 54 -1.00 -2.49 0.76
N MET A 55 -0.22 -1.41 0.95
CA MET A 55 -0.54 -0.09 0.38
C MET A 55 -0.32 -0.10 -1.13
N PHE A 56 0.76 -0.72 -1.58
CA PHE A 56 1.06 -0.88 -3.00
C PHE A 56 -0.03 -1.67 -3.72
N GLN A 57 -0.53 -2.75 -3.11
CA GLN A 57 -1.65 -3.52 -3.67
C GLN A 57 -2.92 -2.67 -3.86
N LEU A 58 -3.23 -1.80 -2.89
CA LEU A 58 -4.36 -0.88 -3.00
C LEU A 58 -4.13 0.16 -4.12
N ILE A 59 -2.95 0.78 -4.15
CA ILE A 59 -2.58 1.79 -5.16
C ILE A 59 -2.69 1.20 -6.56
N GLN A 60 -2.10 0.03 -6.78
CA GLN A 60 -2.16 -0.66 -8.07
C GLN A 60 -3.61 -0.96 -8.47
N THR A 61 -4.42 -1.52 -7.55
CA THR A 61 -5.82 -1.85 -7.82
C THR A 61 -6.65 -0.64 -8.25
N VAL A 62 -6.43 0.52 -7.60
CA VAL A 62 -7.11 1.78 -7.94
C VAL A 62 -6.63 2.34 -9.28
N ASN A 63 -5.32 2.25 -9.57
CA ASN A 63 -4.75 2.78 -10.80
C ASN A 63 -5.08 1.93 -12.03
N ASP A 64 -5.18 0.61 -11.88
CA ASP A 64 -5.55 -0.31 -12.96
C ASP A 64 -7.02 -0.16 -13.39
N SER A 65 -7.87 0.41 -12.54
CA SER A 65 -9.29 0.65 -12.84
C SER A 65 -9.53 2.07 -13.34
N PRO A 66 -9.92 2.28 -14.61
CA PRO A 66 -10.19 3.63 -15.14
C PRO A 66 -11.46 4.26 -14.55
N VAL A 67 -12.38 3.46 -14.02
CA VAL A 67 -13.63 3.92 -13.41
C VAL A 67 -13.48 4.27 -11.94
N ASP A 68 -12.37 3.86 -11.31
CA ASP A 68 -12.09 4.13 -9.91
C ASP A 68 -11.48 5.52 -9.74
N THR A 69 -12.20 6.39 -9.05
CA THR A 69 -11.80 7.79 -8.82
C THR A 69 -11.29 8.04 -7.40
N SER A 70 -10.96 6.98 -6.65
CA SER A 70 -10.45 7.10 -5.29
C SER A 70 -9.16 7.93 -5.24
N ALA A 71 -9.09 8.89 -4.32
CA ALA A 71 -7.91 9.70 -4.12
C ALA A 71 -7.02 9.10 -3.03
N LEU A 72 -5.77 8.80 -3.36
CA LEU A 72 -4.82 8.16 -2.47
C LEU A 72 -3.75 9.15 -2.01
N SER A 73 -3.28 8.98 -0.77
CA SER A 73 -2.10 9.69 -0.26
C SER A 73 -1.23 8.71 0.51
N LEU A 74 0.07 8.68 0.22
CA LEU A 74 1.01 7.76 0.85
C LEU A 74 2.17 8.53 1.46
N ILE A 75 2.35 8.38 2.76
CA ILE A 75 3.59 8.74 3.46
C ILE A 75 4.43 7.47 3.59
N TYR A 76 5.62 7.46 3.01
CA TYR A 76 6.48 6.28 3.01
C TYR A 76 7.84 6.56 3.65
N SER A 77 8.06 6.01 4.85
CA SER A 77 9.27 6.26 5.63
C SER A 77 10.31 5.15 5.50
N ASN A 78 11.55 5.54 5.19
CA ASN A 78 12.71 4.67 5.06
C ASN A 78 13.94 5.27 5.77
N ARG A 79 14.98 4.46 5.98
CA ARG A 79 16.20 4.93 6.66
C ARG A 79 17.03 5.81 5.74
N THR A 80 17.40 5.30 4.57
CA THR A 80 18.14 6.02 3.53
C THR A 80 17.32 6.07 2.23
N PRO A 81 17.66 6.96 1.27
CA PRO A 81 17.02 6.97 -0.05
C PRO A 81 17.09 5.62 -0.79
N PHE A 82 18.22 4.93 -0.65
CA PHE A 82 18.43 3.60 -1.26
C PHE A 82 17.55 2.49 -0.69
N ASP A 83 16.95 2.70 0.49
CA ASP A 83 16.05 1.72 1.12
C ASP A 83 14.60 1.84 0.61
N ILE A 84 14.29 2.88 -0.17
CA ILE A 84 12.96 3.07 -0.74
C ILE A 84 12.77 2.02 -1.85
N ILE A 85 11.96 1.01 -1.56
CA ILE A 85 11.55 0.03 -2.58
C ILE A 85 10.33 0.57 -3.35
N LEU A 86 10.24 0.21 -4.64
CA LEU A 86 9.14 0.58 -5.54
C LEU A 86 9.00 2.10 -5.77
N ASP A 87 10.08 2.87 -5.58
CA ASP A 87 10.08 4.33 -5.73
C ASP A 87 9.65 4.77 -7.14
N GLU A 88 10.20 4.11 -8.17
CA GLU A 88 9.85 4.37 -9.58
C GLU A 88 8.36 4.09 -9.85
N ASP A 89 7.86 2.93 -9.41
CA ASP A 89 6.45 2.56 -9.57
C ASP A 89 5.51 3.56 -8.87
N LEU A 90 5.83 3.95 -7.64
CA LEU A 90 5.05 4.91 -6.86
C LEU A 90 5.06 6.31 -7.50
N THR A 91 6.20 6.74 -8.03
CA THR A 91 6.35 8.00 -8.76
C THR A 91 5.53 7.98 -10.05
N ASP A 92 5.50 6.86 -10.78
CA ASP A 92 4.68 6.74 -11.98
C ASP A 92 3.19 6.73 -11.66
N PHE A 93 2.78 6.10 -10.57
CA PHE A 93 1.40 6.17 -10.08
C PHE A 93 0.99 7.58 -9.64
N GLU A 94 1.91 8.37 -9.07
CA GLU A 94 1.66 9.77 -8.77
C GLU A 94 1.43 10.60 -10.04
N LYS A 95 2.24 10.40 -11.09
CA LYS A 95 2.06 11.07 -12.38
C LYS A 95 0.72 10.74 -13.05
N MET A 96 0.14 9.57 -12.78
CA MET A 96 -1.21 9.20 -13.24
C MET A 96 -2.32 10.00 -12.54
N GLY A 97 -2.02 10.69 -11.43
CA GLY A 97 -2.88 11.72 -10.82
C GLY A 97 -3.84 11.23 -9.73
N LYS A 98 -3.83 9.94 -9.39
CA LYS A 98 -4.67 9.37 -8.33
C LYS A 98 -3.95 9.21 -6.98
N LEU A 99 -2.63 9.34 -6.97
CA LEU A 99 -1.77 9.19 -5.79
C LEU A 99 -1.04 10.50 -5.51
N CYS A 100 -1.04 10.94 -4.26
CA CYS A 100 -0.04 11.88 -3.73
C CYS A 100 1.02 11.07 -2.96
N TYR A 101 2.27 11.15 -3.39
CA TYR A 101 3.37 10.35 -2.83
C TYR A 101 4.34 11.23 -2.03
N PHE A 102 4.59 10.84 -0.78
CA PHE A 102 5.47 11.56 0.14
C PHE A 102 6.55 10.61 0.68
N PRO A 103 7.69 10.46 -0.01
CA PRO A 103 8.81 9.72 0.51
C PRO A 103 9.49 10.49 1.65
N LEU A 104 9.82 9.79 2.74
CA LEU A 104 10.51 10.32 3.90
C LEU A 104 11.74 9.47 4.19
N VAL A 105 12.88 10.13 4.39
CA VAL A 105 14.14 9.47 4.75
C VAL A 105 14.68 10.01 6.07
N GLN A 106 15.12 9.11 6.95
CA GLN A 106 15.71 9.51 8.24
C GLN A 106 17.14 10.04 8.08
N SER A 107 17.90 9.49 7.15
CA SER A 107 19.29 9.83 6.88
C SER A 107 19.46 10.15 5.39
N PRO A 108 19.11 11.39 4.98
CA PRO A 108 19.29 11.83 3.60
C PRO A 108 20.78 11.90 3.26
N ASP A 109 21.11 11.57 2.02
CA ASP A 109 22.41 11.89 1.45
C ASP A 109 22.40 13.28 0.79
N GLU A 110 23.55 13.70 0.26
CA GLU A 110 23.74 15.02 -0.37
C GLU A 110 22.88 15.23 -1.63
N ASN A 111 22.36 14.15 -2.23
CA ASN A 111 21.55 14.18 -3.44
C ASN A 111 20.04 14.08 -3.13
N TRP A 112 19.64 14.04 -1.86
CA TRP A 112 18.23 13.98 -1.48
C TRP A 112 17.53 15.31 -1.80
N ILE A 113 16.68 15.29 -2.82
CA ILE A 113 15.86 16.43 -3.23
C ILE A 113 14.40 15.99 -3.12
N GLN A 114 13.58 16.85 -2.52
CA GLN A 114 12.15 16.63 -2.34
C GLN A 114 11.35 17.49 -3.32
#